data_AF-A0A537THZ7-F1
#
_entry.id   AF-A0A537THZ7-F1
#
_cell.length_a   1.000
_cell.length_b   1.000
_cell.length_c   1.000
_cell.angle_alpha   90.00
_cell.angle_beta   90.00
_cell.angle_gamma   90.00
#
_symmetry.space_group_name_H-M   'P 1'
#
loop_
_entity.id
_entity.type
_entity.pdbx_description
1 polymer ?
#
loop_
_entity_poly.entity_id
_entity_poly.type
_entity_poly.pdbx_seq_one_letter_code
_entity_poly.pdbx_strand_id
1 'polypeptide(L)' 'MKIRLSDTGLLPDLLDFLRRSEYDALYDDRDDVIVAAPPSRSFGAAGARLDLELRLRSWQARHPGVEVGLVETVT' A
#
# COMPACT_ATOMS: atom_id res chain seq x y z
N MET A 1 -4.07 3.99 6.32
CA MET A 1 -3.18 4.73 5.40
C MET A 1 -3.76 4.63 4.00
N LYS A 2 -3.41 5.53 3.09
CA LYS A 2 -3.97 5.56 1.74
C LYS A 2 -2.83 5.49 0.70
N ILE A 3 -3.01 4.72 -0.36
CA ILE A 3 -2.04 4.50 -1.43
C ILE A 3 -2.65 4.97 -2.74
N ARG A 4 -1.82 5.63 -3.56
CA ARG A 4 -2.10 5.92 -4.96
C ARG A 4 -1.19 5.08 -5.86
N LEU A 5 -1.77 4.58 -6.94
CA LEU A 5 -1.12 3.77 -7.97
C LEU A 5 -1.35 4.44 -9.33
N SER A 6 -0.31 4.56 -10.16
CA SER A 6 -0.41 5.19 -11.48
C SER A 6 -1.10 4.32 -12.55
N ASP A 7 -1.11 3.00 -12.36
CA ASP A 7 -1.73 2.03 -13.26
C ASP A 7 -2.73 1.15 -12.51
N THR A 8 -4.02 1.44 -12.67
CA THR A 8 -5.10 0.72 -11.99
C THR A 8 -5.26 -0.73 -12.48
N GLY A 9 -4.69 -1.10 -13.63
CA GLY A 9 -4.67 -2.48 -14.11
C GLY A 9 -3.89 -3.43 -13.19
N LEU A 10 -3.01 -2.89 -12.34
CA LEU A 10 -2.19 -3.65 -11.40
C LEU A 10 -2.75 -3.70 -9.97
N LEU A 11 -3.93 -3.11 -9.73
CA LEU A 11 -4.58 -3.15 -8.42
C LEU A 11 -4.75 -4.57 -7.87
N PRO A 12 -5.21 -5.58 -8.64
CA PRO A 12 -5.36 -6.94 -8.11
C PRO A 12 -4.03 -7.53 -7.62
N ASP A 13 -2.93 -7.29 -8.35
CA ASP A 13 -1.59 -7.76 -7.96
C ASP A 13 -1.09 -7.05 -6.71
N LEU A 14 -1.28 -5.73 -6.61
CA LEU A 14 -0.91 -4.94 -5.43
C LEU A 14 -1.68 -5.40 -4.18
N LEU A 15 -2.99 -5.60 -4.30
CA LEU A 15 -3.83 -6.10 -3.19
C LEU A 15 -3.39 -7.49 -2.74
N ASP A 16 -3.11 -8.39 -3.68
CA ASP A 16 -2.60 -9.73 -3.36
C ASP A 16 -1.24 -9.69 -2.66
N PHE A 17 -0.34 -8.82 -3.11
CA PHE A 17 0.97 -8.63 -2.48
C PHE A 17 0.85 -8.09 -1.05
N LEU A 18 -0.02 -7.11 -0.82
CA LEU A 18 -0.27 -6.54 0.50
C LEU A 18 -0.89 -7.57 1.44
N ARG A 19 -1.88 -8.34 0.97
CA ARG A 19 -2.49 -9.42 1.75
C ARG A 19 -1.48 -10.49 2.17
N ARG A 20 -0.57 -10.90 1.26
CA ARG A 20 0.54 -11.82 1.58
C ARG A 20 1.53 -11.25 2.60
N SER A 21 1.58 -9.92 2.70
CA SER A 21 2.39 -9.19 3.67
C SER A 21 1.63 -8.88 4.97
N GLU A 22 0.46 -9.48 5.16
CA GLU A 22 -0.46 -9.31 6.30
C GLU A 22 -1.09 -7.92 6.40
N TYR A 23 -1.11 -7.15 5.31
CA TYR A 23 -1.85 -5.90 5.25
C TYR A 23 -3.27 -6.15 4.74
N ASP A 24 -4.25 -5.60 5.44
CA ASP A 24 -5.63 -5.53 4.93
C ASP A 24 -5.73 -4.31 4.03
N ALA A 25 -6.02 -4.53 2.75
CA ALA A 25 -6.11 -3.50 1.74
C ALA A 25 -7.47 -3.58 1.03
N LEU A 26 -8.13 -2.43 0.88
CA LEU A 26 -9.40 -2.28 0.19
C LEU A 26 -9.25 -1.20 -0.88
N TYR A 27 -9.87 -1.43 -2.02
CA TYR A 27 -9.99 -0.42 -3.06
C TYR A 27 -11.21 0.45 -2.81
N ASP A 28 -11.04 1.76 -2.86
CA ASP A 28 -12.11 2.76 -2.84
C ASP A 28 -12.47 3.13 -4.29
N ASP A 29 -13.73 3.48 -4.55
CA ASP A 29 -14.29 3.82 -5.88
C ASP A 29 -13.66 5.09 -6.51
N ARG A 30 -12.63 5.67 -5.86
CA ARG A 30 -11.89 6.89 -6.24
C ARG A 30 -10.46 6.62 -6.71
N ASP A 31 -10.17 5.41 -7.19
CA ASP A 31 -8.84 4.98 -7.64
C ASP A 31 -7.78 5.00 -6.54
N ASP A 32 -8.20 4.78 -5.30
CA ASP A 32 -7.33 4.81 -4.14
C ASP A 32 -7.40 3.48 -3.38
N VAL A 33 -6.28 3.07 -2.78
CA VAL A 33 -6.21 1.87 -1.94
C VAL A 33 -6.09 2.27 -0.47
N ILE A 34 -7.07 1.89 0.33
CA ILE A 34 -7.07 2.07 1.78
C ILE A 34 -6.39 0.85 2.41
N VAL A 35 -5.35 1.08 3.20
CA VAL A 35 -4.58 0.04 3.86
C VAL A 35 -4.64 0.18 5.38
N ALA A 36 -5.02 -0.90 6.04
CA ALA A 36 -4.89 -1.08 7.47
C ALA A 36 -3.63 -1.91 7.79
N ALA A 37 -2.87 -1.44 8.78
CA ALA A 37 -1.69 -2.16 9.24
C ALA A 37 -2.11 -3.41 10.03
N PRO A 38 -1.33 -4.51 9.96
CA PRO A 38 -1.62 -5.73 10.71
C PRO A 38 -1.68 -5.45 12.22
N PRO A 39 -2.68 -5.99 12.94
CA PRO A 39 -2.76 -5.86 14.40
C PRO A 39 -1.62 -6.60 15.12
N SER A 40 -0.95 -7.54 14.46
CA SER A 40 0.18 -8.31 14.99
C SER A 40 1.49 -7.51 15.07
N ARG A 41 1.57 -6.33 14.44
CA ARG A 41 2.78 -5.50 14.44
C ARG A 41 2.64 -4.34 15.43
N SER A 42 3.42 -4.43 16.52
CA SER A 42 3.48 -3.42 17.58
C SER A 42 4.22 -2.13 17.21
N PHE A 43 4.57 -1.94 15.94
CA PHE A 43 5.16 -0.69 15.48
C PHE A 43 4.05 0.37 15.48
N GLY A 44 4.17 1.40 16.32
CA GLY A 44 3.24 2.54 16.28
C GLY A 44 3.14 3.14 14.87
N ALA A 45 2.19 4.06 14.65
CA ALA A 45 1.81 4.54 13.31
C ALA A 45 2.99 4.90 12.37
N ALA A 46 4.06 5.52 12.89
CA ALA A 46 5.25 5.85 12.11
C ALA A 46 6.02 4.62 11.60
N GLY A 47 6.14 3.57 12.42
CA GLY A 47 6.80 2.33 12.01
C GLY A 47 5.95 1.50 11.05
N ALA A 48 4.62 1.48 11.25
CA ALA A 48 3.70 0.89 10.28
C ALA A 48 3.76 1.59 8.91
N ARG A 49 3.91 2.93 8.92
CA ARG A 49 4.12 3.72 7.70
C ARG A 49 5.42 3.33 6.99
N LEU A 50 6.53 3.33 7.71
CA LEU A 50 7.85 3.01 7.15
C LEU A 50 7.88 1.59 6.57
N ASP A 51 7.33 0.60 7.27
CA ASP A 51 7.26 -0.76 6.74
C ASP A 51 6.44 -0.81 5.45
N LEU A 52 5.27 -0.17 5.42
CA LEU A 52 4.45 -0.13 4.22
C LEU A 52 5.18 0.54 3.05
N GLU A 53 5.88 1.66 3.27
CA GLU A 53 6.71 2.30 2.23
C GLU A 53 7.78 1.35 1.67
N LEU A 54 8.47 0.59 2.53
CA LEU A 54 9.47 -0.40 2.11
C LEU A 54 8.84 -1.55 1.29
N ARG A 55 7.67 -2.02 1.69
CA ARG A 55 6.92 -3.04 0.96
C ARG A 55 6.51 -2.54 -0.41
N LEU A 56 6.01 -1.31 -0.52
CA LEU A 56 5.61 -0.70 -1.79
C LEU A 56 6.79 -0.51 -2.73
N ARG A 57 7.96 -0.06 -2.23
CA ARG A 57 9.18 -0.02 -3.05
C ARG A 57 9.61 -1.39 -3.55
N SER A 58 9.49 -2.41 -2.71
CA SER A 58 9.82 -3.80 -3.09
C SER A 58 8.85 -4.34 -4.14
N TRP A 59 7.57 -3.96 -4.07
CA TRP A 59 6.59 -4.25 -5.11
C TRP A 59 6.95 -3.52 -6.40
N GLN A 60 7.14 -2.20 -6.34
CA GLN A 60 7.44 -1.34 -7.48
C GLN A 60 8.67 -1.80 -8.28
N ALA A 61 9.70 -2.32 -7.61
CA ALA A 61 10.88 -2.86 -8.27
C ALA A 61 10.58 -4.02 -9.26
N ARG A 62 9.43 -4.70 -9.11
CA ARG A 62 8.95 -5.76 -10.00
C ARG A 62 8.04 -5.26 -11.12
N HIS A 63 7.66 -3.98 -11.11
CA HIS A 63 6.76 -3.35 -12.08
C HIS A 63 7.40 -2.06 -12.64
N PRO A 64 8.33 -2.18 -13.62
CA PRO A 64 9.01 -1.03 -14.21
C PRO A 64 8.03 -0.03 -14.81
N GLY A 65 8.24 1.27 -14.54
CA GLY A 65 7.41 2.35 -15.08
C GLY A 65 6.11 2.61 -14.32
N VAL A 66 5.84 1.86 -13.25
CA VAL A 66 4.67 2.07 -12.39
C VAL A 66 5.06 2.90 -11.18
N GLU A 67 4.26 3.91 -10.84
CA GLU A 67 4.40 4.68 -9.62
C GLU A 67 3.40 4.22 -8.56
N VAL A 68 3.88 3.98 -7.35
CA VAL A 68 3.06 3.65 -6.19
C VAL A 68 3.59 4.37 -4.96
N GLY A 69 2.70 4.92 -4.14
CA GLY A 69 3.12 5.65 -2.95
C GLY A 69 1.99 5.95 -1.99
N LEU A 70 2.37 6.31 -0.75
CA LEU A 70 1.42 6.78 0.24
C LEU A 70 0.98 8.20 -0.06
N VAL A 71 -0.32 8.45 0.01
CA VAL A 71 -0.89 9.80 -0.02
C VAL A 71 -1.07 10.28 1.42
N GLU A 72 -0.51 11.45 1.72
CA GLU A 72 -0.75 12.12 3.00
C GLU A 72 -2.21 12.58 3.03
N THR A 73 -3.00 12.02 3.96
CA THR A 73 -4.29 12.59 4.31
C THR A 73 -4.03 13.87 5.08
N VAL A 74 -4.00 15.00 4.38
CA VAL A 74 -4.08 16.33 5.01
C VAL A 74 -5.41 16.37 5.76
N THR A 75 -5.33 16.48 7.08
CA THR A 75 -6.51 16.62 7.95
C THR A 75 -6.92 18.07 8.02
#